data_AF-A0A3N5RXW8-F1
#
_entry.id   AF-A0A3N5RXW8-F1
#
_cell.length_a   1.000
_cell.length_b   1.000
_cell.length_c   1.000
_cell.angle_alpha   90.00
_cell.angle_beta   90.00
_cell.angle_gamma   90.00
#
_symmetry.space_group_name_H-M   'P 1'
#
loop_
_entity.id
_entity.type
_entity.pdbx_description
1 polymer ?
#
loop_
_entity_poly.entity_id
_entity_poly.type
_entity_poly.pdbx_seq_one_letter_code
_entity_poly.pdbx_strand_id
1 'polypeptide(L)' 'MYKPNPQSEFRVKFDFRVDFTNGGYVEGRDFLLDLEGNAVSDDDLKVMIVESMNLAKAGEVQIFKKEIVRRGEHQDT' A
#
# COMPACT_ATOMS: atom_id res chain seq x y z
N MET A 1 -5.55 -2.49 11.52
CA MET A 1 -4.16 -2.11 11.84
C MET A 1 -3.21 -3.07 11.15
N TYR A 2 -2.77 -2.65 9.97
CA TYR A 2 -1.69 -3.22 9.21
C TYR A 2 -0.45 -3.33 10.08
N LYS A 3 0.14 -4.52 10.06
CA LYS A 3 1.43 -4.80 10.68
C LYS A 3 2.32 -5.37 9.60
N PRO A 4 3.42 -4.69 9.22
CA PRO A 4 4.34 -5.24 8.25
C PRO A 4 4.92 -6.55 8.79
N ASN A 5 4.99 -7.56 7.92
CA ASN A 5 5.64 -8.84 8.20
C ASN A 5 6.79 -9.04 7.20
N PRO A 6 8.03 -8.74 7.61
CA PRO A 6 9.18 -8.91 6.73
C PRO A 6 9.43 -10.35 6.27
N GLN A 7 8.78 -11.35 6.88
CA GLN A 7 8.86 -12.76 6.49
C GLN A 7 7.73 -13.19 5.54
N SER A 8 6.81 -12.30 5.18
CA SER A 8 5.75 -12.60 4.22
C SER A 8 6.30 -13.03 2.86
N GLU A 9 5.73 -14.09 2.30
CA GLU A 9 6.07 -14.60 0.97
C GLU A 9 5.64 -13.65 -0.15
N PHE A 10 4.50 -12.97 0.03
CA PHE A 10 3.91 -12.07 -0.95
C PHE A 10 3.93 -10.62 -0.46
N ARG A 11 3.98 -9.71 -1.43
CA ARG A 11 3.80 -8.27 -1.26
C ARG A 11 2.84 -7.75 -2.30
N VAL A 12 2.26 -6.59 -2.04
CA VAL A 12 1.57 -5.80 -3.07
C VAL A 12 2.43 -4.62 -3.46
N LYS A 13 2.68 -4.47 -4.76
CA LYS A 13 3.36 -3.34 -5.39
C LYS A 13 2.32 -2.43 -6.03
N PHE A 14 2.37 -1.13 -5.79
CA PHE A 14 1.38 -0.19 -6.32
C PHE A 14 1.86 1.26 -6.30
N ASP A 15 1.27 2.07 -7.18
CA ASP A 15 1.30 3.52 -7.11
C ASP A 15 0.03 3.98 -6.36
N PHE A 16 0.06 5.09 -5.63
CA PHE A 16 -1.13 5.61 -4.97
C PHE A 16 -1.13 7.14 -4.85
N ARG A 17 -2.33 7.70 -4.68
CA ARG A 17 -2.56 9.07 -4.22
C ARG A 17 -3.52 9.04 -3.04
N VAL A 18 -3.19 9.77 -1.97
CA VAL A 18 -4.11 10.07 -0.87
C VAL A 18 -4.30 11.58 -0.80
N ASP A 19 -5.51 12.06 -1.04
CA ASP A 19 -5.88 13.44 -0.80
C ASP A 19 -6.21 13.64 0.69
N PHE A 20 -5.80 14.76 1.28
CA PHE A 20 -6.15 15.08 2.66
C PHE A 20 -7.37 15.99 2.74
N THR A 21 -8.25 15.71 3.69
CA THR A 21 -9.46 16.50 3.94
C THR A 21 -9.20 17.93 4.42
N ASN A 22 -7.96 18.24 4.83
CA ASN A 22 -7.49 19.57 5.21
C ASN A 22 -6.60 20.22 4.14
N GLY A 23 -6.55 19.67 2.93
CA GLY A 23 -5.82 20.20 1.79
C GLY A 23 -4.44 19.57 1.60
N GLY A 24 -4.02 19.49 0.33
CA GLY A 24 -2.81 18.78 -0.08
C GLY A 24 -3.05 17.29 -0.33
N TYR A 25 -1.99 16.60 -0.76
CA TYR A 25 -2.01 15.16 -1.04
C TYR A 25 -0.63 14.55 -0.82
N VAL A 26 -0.58 13.24 -0.67
CA VAL A 26 0.65 12.44 -0.77
C VAL A 26 0.50 11.45 -1.94
N GLU A 27 1.59 11.28 -2.68
CA GLU A 27 1.67 10.31 -3.78
C GLU A 27 2.88 9.40 -3.54
N GLY A 28 2.72 8.12 -3.86
CA GLY A 28 3.80 7.12 -3.85
C GLY A 28 3.87 6.36 -5.16
N ARG A 29 5.10 5.97 -5.54
CA ARG A 29 5.41 5.19 -6.74
C ARG A 29 6.11 3.91 -6.35
N ASP A 30 5.78 2.81 -7.03
CA ASP A 30 6.40 1.49 -6.83
C ASP A 30 6.41 1.03 -5.35
N PHE A 31 5.41 1.44 -4.57
CA PHE A 31 5.35 1.22 -3.13
C PHE A 31 5.03 -0.25 -2.80
N LEU A 32 5.66 -0.79 -1.76
CA LEU A 32 5.53 -2.20 -1.36
C LEU A 32 4.97 -2.33 0.06
N LEU A 33 3.92 -3.15 0.20
CA LEU A 33 3.41 -3.60 1.50
C LEU A 33 3.42 -5.12 1.59
N ASP A 34 3.77 -5.65 2.76
CA ASP A 34 3.78 -7.09 3.03
C ASP A 34 2.34 -7.62 3.11
N LEU A 35 2.10 -8.82 2.56
CA LEU A 35 0.79 -9.48 2.62
C LEU A 35 0.87 -10.80 3.39
N GLU A 36 -0.17 -11.13 4.13
CA GLU A 36 -0.30 -12.45 4.78
C GLU A 36 -0.65 -13.56 3.78
N GLY A 37 -1.20 -13.21 2.61
CA GLY A 37 -1.57 -14.13 1.54
C GLY A 37 -1.27 -13.56 0.15
N ASN A 38 -1.76 -14.20 -0.90
CA ASN A 38 -1.47 -13.85 -2.30
C ASN A 38 -2.50 -12.90 -2.94
N ALA A 39 -3.37 -12.27 -2.14
CA ALA A 39 -4.39 -11.35 -2.62
C ALA A 39 -4.74 -10.31 -1.55
N VAL A 40 -5.26 -9.17 -2.00
CA VAL A 40 -5.80 -8.10 -1.16
C VAL A 40 -6.87 -7.37 -1.95
N SER A 41 -7.99 -6.99 -1.32
CA SER A 41 -9.00 -6.16 -1.96
C SER A 41 -8.50 -4.71 -2.11
N ASP A 42 -9.16 -3.90 -2.93
CA ASP A 42 -8.78 -2.48 -3.04
C ASP A 42 -9.12 -1.72 -1.76
N ASP A 43 -10.24 -2.03 -1.10
CA ASP A 43 -10.63 -1.35 0.13
C ASP A 43 -9.73 -1.70 1.31
N ASP A 44 -9.32 -2.97 1.44
CA ASP A 44 -8.32 -3.37 2.43
C ASP A 44 -6.98 -2.67 2.17
N LEU A 45 -6.56 -2.57 0.90
CA LEU A 45 -5.33 -1.89 0.54
C LEU A 45 -5.38 -0.39 0.84
N LYS A 46 -6.52 0.28 0.63
CA LYS A 46 -6.70 1.69 1.03
C LYS A 46 -6.50 1.87 2.53
N VAL A 47 -7.06 0.97 3.35
CA VAL A 47 -6.87 0.99 4.81
C VAL A 47 -5.41 0.76 5.15
N MET A 48 -4.76 -0.24 4.54
CA MET A 48 -3.35 -0.53 4.77
C MET A 48 -2.43 0.66 4.42
N ILE A 49 -2.70 1.40 3.34
CA ILE A 49 -1.93 2.61 2.97
C ILE A 49 -1.98 3.63 4.11
N VAL A 50 -3.19 3.99 4.55
CA VAL A 50 -3.40 4.99 5.61
C VAL A 50 -2.75 4.56 6.92
N GLU A 51 -2.86 3.28 7.28
CA GLU A 51 -2.27 2.73 8.50
C GLU A 51 -0.74 2.62 8.43
N SER A 52 -0.17 2.20 7.29
CA SER A 52 1.28 2.01 7.12
C SER A 52 2.08 3.31 7.25
N MET A 53 1.49 4.43 6.83
CA MET A 53 2.11 5.75 6.84
C MET A 53 1.58 6.64 7.97
N ASN A 54 0.66 6.12 8.79
CA ASN A 54 0.01 6.85 9.89
C ASN A 54 -0.59 8.20 9.42
N LEU A 55 -1.30 8.21 8.28
CA LEU A 55 -1.82 9.42 7.65
C LEU A 55 -3.04 9.97 8.41
N ALA A 56 -2.86 11.11 9.07
CA ALA A 56 -3.97 11.85 9.68
C ALA A 56 -4.80 12.56 8.60
N LYS A 57 -6.13 12.62 8.78
CA LYS A 57 -7.06 13.34 7.88
C LYS A 57 -7.07 12.85 6.42
N ALA A 58 -6.67 11.60 6.19
CA ALA A 58 -6.81 10.94 4.89
C ALA A 58 -8.25 11.02 4.37
N GLY A 59 -8.40 11.44 3.12
CA GLY A 59 -9.64 11.51 2.37
C GLY A 59 -9.67 10.40 1.32
N GLU A 60 -9.90 10.78 0.06
CA GLU A 60 -9.94 9.83 -1.06
C GLU A 60 -8.58 9.15 -1.25
N VAL A 61 -8.61 7.83 -1.46
CA VAL A 61 -7.44 7.01 -1.77
C VAL A 61 -7.64 6.39 -3.14
N GLN A 62 -6.71 6.67 -4.05
CA GLN A 62 -6.67 6.11 -5.39
C GLN A 62 -5.44 5.22 -5.52
N ILE A 63 -5.63 4.02 -6.06
CA ILE A 63 -4.58 3.02 -6.26
C ILE A 63 -4.40 2.81 -7.76
N PHE A 64 -3.16 2.76 -8.21
CA PHE A 64 -2.79 2.53 -9.60
C PHE A 64 -1.72 1.44 -9.69
N LYS A 65 -1.65 0.77 -10.85
CA LYS A 65 -0.63 -0.25 -11.14
C LYS A 65 -0.44 -1.29 -10.03
N LYS A 66 -1.55 -1.74 -9.42
CA LYS A 66 -1.54 -2.74 -8.36
C LYS A 66 -1.12 -4.10 -8.93
N GLU A 67 -0.11 -4.70 -8.33
CA GLU A 67 0.44 -6.01 -8.67
C GLU A 67 0.77 -6.78 -7.39
N ILE A 68 0.46 -8.08 -7.35
CA ILE A 68 0.94 -8.96 -6.28
C ILE A 68 2.26 -9.55 -6.75
N VAL A 69 3.30 -9.38 -5.93
CA VAL A 69 4.66 -9.84 -6.23
C VAL A 69 5.14 -10.81 -5.16
N ARG A 70 5.95 -11.80 -5.56
CA ARG A 70 6.59 -12.70 -4.62
C ARG A 70 7.92 -12.11 -4.15
N ARG A 71 8.23 -12.23 -2.87
CA ARG A 71 9.48 -11.75 -2.29
C ARG A 71 10.68 -12.41 -2.98
N GLY A 72 11.67 -11.60 -3.35
CA GLY A 72 12.91 -12.08 -3.98
C GLY A 72 12.81 -12.36 -5.49
N GLU A 73 11.61 -12.33 -6.08
CA GLU A 73 11.40 -12.48 -7.52
C GLU A 73 11.32 -11.12 -8.26
N HIS A 74 11.30 -10.02 -7.50
CA HIS A 74 11.30 -8.65 -8.02
C HIS A 74 12.42 -7.84 -7.33
N GLN A 75 12.90 -6.77 -8.01
CA GLN A 75 13.86 -5.86 -7.40
C GLN A 75 13.17 -5.08 -6.26
N ASP A 76 13.50 -5.45 -5.03
CA ASP A 76 13.23 -4.68 -3.81
C ASP A 76 14.14 -3.43 -3.80
N THR A 77 13.95 -2.49 -4.72
CA THR A 77 14.68 -1.20 -4.74
C THR A 77 13.85 -0.10 -4.10
#